data_AF-A0A7S0ND19-F1
#
_entry.id   AF-A0A7S0ND19-F1
#
_cell.length_a   1.000
_cell.length_b   1.000
_cell.length_c   1.000
_cell.angle_alpha   90.00
_cell.angle_beta   90.00
_cell.angle_gamma   90.00
#
_symmetry.space_group_name_H-M   'P 1'
#
loop_
_entity.id
_entity.type
_entity.pdbx_description
1 polymer ?
#
loop_
_entity_poly.entity_id
_entity_poly.type
_entity_poly.pdbx_seq_one_letter_code
_entity_poly.pdbx_strand_id
1 'polypeptide(L)'
;GIYIDDFFLYHNLEDSVENWDPQLVARFMSGISRVNMKVNRDVKRGISRMLANMEHKSLKLKDEAVLLSALSHLQFYDEKTLTKLRANILVTMADCSSLKTFGEVRALCTILTSLSKFNLLDR
;
A
#
# COMPACT_ATOMS: atom_id res chain seq x y z
N GLY A 1 -3.12 -5.56 24.15
CA GLY A 1 -3.01 -5.18 22.74
C GLY A 1 -2.76 -6.43 21.95
N ILE A 2 -3.40 -6.58 20.78
CA ILE A 2 -3.12 -7.71 19.88
C ILE A 2 -1.78 -7.41 19.19
N TYR A 3 -0.84 -8.35 19.20
CA TYR A 3 0.41 -8.20 18.46
C TYR A 3 0.11 -8.35 16.96
N ILE A 4 0.77 -7.58 16.09
CA ILE A 4 0.50 -7.61 14.64
C ILE A 4 0.79 -9.01 14.07
N ASP A 5 1.77 -9.72 14.62
CA ASP A 5 2.03 -11.11 14.26
C ASP A 5 0.83 -12.01 14.60
N ASP A 6 0.20 -11.81 15.76
CA ASP A 6 -1.02 -12.53 16.13
C ASP A 6 -2.19 -12.20 15.17
N PHE A 7 -2.31 -10.94 14.72
CA PHE A 7 -3.35 -10.54 13.77
C PHE A 7 -3.31 -11.35 12.47
N PHE A 8 -2.12 -11.65 11.94
CA PHE A 8 -1.95 -12.48 10.73
C PHE A 8 -2.02 -13.99 11.00
N LEU A 9 -1.93 -14.42 12.27
CA LEU A 9 -2.05 -15.83 12.68
C LEU A 9 -3.48 -16.24 13.03
N TYR A 10 -4.35 -15.29 13.40
CA TYR A 10 -5.77 -15.57 13.70
C TYR A 10 -6.62 -15.60 12.42
N HIS A 11 -7.05 -16.79 12.01
CA HIS A 11 -7.90 -17.02 10.83
C HIS A 11 -9.17 -16.14 10.77
N ASN A 12 -9.77 -15.80 11.92
CA ASN A 12 -11.00 -14.98 11.96
C ASN A 12 -10.77 -13.48 11.69
N LEU A 13 -9.55 -12.97 11.87
CA LEU A 13 -9.21 -11.58 11.57
C LEU A 13 -8.77 -11.43 10.11
N GLU A 14 -8.07 -12.42 9.56
CA GLU A 14 -7.70 -12.48 8.12
C GLU A 14 -8.92 -12.41 7.19
N ASP A 15 -10.00 -13.14 7.47
CA ASP A 15 -11.22 -13.14 6.66
C ASP A 15 -11.95 -11.78 6.67
N SER A 16 -11.76 -10.99 7.73
CA SER A 16 -12.32 -9.64 7.80
C SER A 16 -11.63 -8.70 6.81
N VAL A 17 -10.34 -8.93 6.53
CA VAL A 17 -9.50 -7.97 5.79
C VAL A 17 -9.79 -7.96 4.30
N GLU A 18 -10.28 -9.07 3.75
CA GLU A 18 -10.72 -9.14 2.35
C GLU A 18 -11.90 -8.21 2.07
N ASN A 19 -12.66 -7.86 3.10
CA ASN A 19 -13.82 -6.96 3.03
C ASN A 19 -13.47 -5.51 3.44
N TRP A 20 -12.21 -5.21 3.73
CA TRP A 20 -11.83 -3.87 4.16
C TRP A 20 -11.85 -2.89 3.00
N ASP A 21 -12.41 -1.71 3.26
CA ASP A 21 -12.32 -0.61 2.32
C ASP A 21 -10.84 -0.27 2.03
N PRO A 22 -10.46 0.01 0.79
CA PRO A 22 -9.07 0.27 0.42
C PRO A 22 -8.41 1.41 1.22
N GLN A 23 -9.16 2.43 1.67
CA GLN A 23 -8.61 3.48 2.53
C GLN A 23 -8.24 2.94 3.92
N LEU A 24 -9.04 2.02 4.46
CA LEU A 24 -8.76 1.37 5.74
C LEU A 24 -7.47 0.54 5.64
N VAL A 25 -7.29 -0.19 4.55
CA VAL A 25 -6.06 -0.94 4.30
C VAL A 25 -4.84 -0.01 4.19
N ALA A 26 -4.95 1.10 3.47
CA ALA A 26 -3.85 2.09 3.37
C ALA A 26 -3.46 2.66 4.75
N ARG A 27 -4.45 3.00 5.59
CA ARG A 27 -4.22 3.46 6.97
C ARG A 27 -3.59 2.38 7.85
N PHE A 28 -4.08 1.16 7.74
CA PHE A 28 -3.54 0.02 8.48
C PHE A 28 -2.07 -0.24 8.11
N MET A 29 -1.74 -0.26 6.82
CA MET A 29 -0.36 -0.39 6.34
C MET A 29 0.53 0.74 6.87
N SER A 30 0.04 1.98 6.85
CA SER A 30 0.77 3.09 7.46
C SER A 30 0.99 2.91 8.95
N GLY A 31 0.00 2.40 9.69
CA GLY A 31 0.11 2.04 11.09
C GLY A 31 1.24 1.04 11.32
N ILE A 32 1.20 -0.10 10.62
CA ILE A 32 2.22 -1.16 10.73
C ILE A 32 3.62 -0.61 10.41
N SER A 33 3.75 0.21 9.36
CA SER A 33 5.05 0.77 8.94
C SER A 33 5.74 1.64 10.01
N ARG A 34 4.97 2.18 10.98
CA ARG A 34 5.50 3.03 12.05
C ARG A 34 5.99 2.26 13.27
N VAL A 35 5.63 0.98 13.39
CA VAL A 35 5.94 0.15 14.58
C VAL A 35 7.36 -0.46 14.48
N ASN A 36 8.14 -0.12 13.44
CA ASN A 36 9.49 -0.66 13.17
C ASN A 36 9.56 -2.19 13.31
N MET A 37 8.51 -2.86 12.84
CA MET A 37 8.36 -4.31 12.91
C MET A 37 9.14 -4.97 11.77
N LYS A 38 9.86 -6.05 12.07
CA LYS A 38 10.44 -6.90 11.02
C LYS A 38 9.32 -7.65 10.31
N VAL A 39 9.19 -7.46 9.00
CA VAL A 39 8.23 -8.21 8.17
C VAL A 39 8.71 -9.64 8.04
N ASN A 40 8.10 -10.54 8.81
CA ASN A 40 8.31 -11.99 8.67
C ASN A 40 7.50 -12.55 7.49
N ARG A 41 7.66 -13.84 7.21
CA ARG A 41 7.02 -14.51 6.06
C ARG A 41 5.49 -14.44 6.11
N ASP A 42 4.90 -14.52 7.30
CA ASP A 42 3.45 -14.59 7.47
C ASP A 42 2.82 -13.21 7.32
N VAL A 43 3.43 -12.18 7.92
CA VAL A 43 3.08 -10.77 7.68
C VAL A 43 3.18 -10.43 6.19
N LYS A 44 4.27 -10.85 5.51
CA LYS A 44 4.41 -10.63 4.06
C LYS A 44 3.26 -11.28 3.27
N ARG A 45 2.87 -12.51 3.63
CA ARG A 45 1.77 -13.23 2.98
C ARG A 45 0.43 -12.56 3.22
N GLY A 46 0.18 -12.09 4.45
CA GLY A 46 -1.02 -11.34 4.80
C GLY A 46 -1.14 -10.05 3.98
N ILE A 47 -0.08 -9.22 3.97
CA ILE A 47 -0.02 -7.98 3.17
C ILE A 47 -0.29 -8.28 1.69
N SER A 48 0.33 -9.32 1.13
CA SER A 48 0.13 -9.68 -0.29
C SER A 48 -1.33 -10.04 -0.59
N ARG A 49 -1.99 -10.81 0.30
CA ARG A 49 -3.40 -11.18 0.16
C ARG A 49 -4.32 -9.96 0.25
N MET A 50 -4.10 -9.09 1.25
CA MET A 50 -4.85 -7.83 1.41
C MET A 50 -4.79 -6.96 0.16
N LEU A 51 -3.60 -6.82 -0.42
CA LEU A 51 -3.38 -6.02 -1.63
C LEU A 51 -3.95 -6.69 -2.88
N ALA A 52 -3.95 -8.02 -2.95
CA ALA A 52 -4.51 -8.76 -4.08
C ALA A 52 -6.02 -8.52 -4.25
N ASN A 53 -6.75 -8.47 -3.13
CA ASN A 53 -8.21 -8.29 -3.09
C ASN A 53 -8.65 -6.82 -3.16
N MET A 54 -7.70 -5.88 -3.11
CA MET A 54 -8.00 -4.45 -3.14
C MET A 54 -8.38 -3.98 -4.55
N GLU A 55 -9.57 -3.39 -4.69
CA GLU A 55 -9.94 -2.63 -5.87
C GLU A 55 -9.34 -1.21 -5.81
N HIS A 56 -8.17 -1.04 -6.41
CA HIS A 56 -7.42 0.23 -6.39
C HIS A 56 -8.12 1.42 -7.07
N LYS A 57 -9.14 1.19 -7.91
CA LYS A 57 -9.96 2.27 -8.52
C LYS A 57 -10.68 3.15 -7.49
N SER A 58 -10.79 2.68 -6.25
CA SER A 58 -11.41 3.42 -5.13
C SER A 58 -10.43 4.29 -4.34
N LEU A 59 -9.12 4.14 -4.56
CA LEU A 59 -8.10 4.90 -3.85
C LEU A 59 -7.89 6.27 -4.51
N LYS A 60 -7.80 7.31 -3.68
CA LYS A 60 -7.34 8.62 -4.13
C LYS A 60 -5.82 8.65 -4.15
N LEU A 61 -5.25 9.56 -4.93
CA LEU A 61 -3.79 9.78 -5.02
C LEU A 61 -3.08 9.86 -3.64
N LYS A 62 -3.73 10.46 -2.64
CA LYS A 62 -3.19 10.55 -1.27
C LYS A 62 -3.13 9.21 -0.56
N ASP A 63 -4.14 8.36 -0.74
CA ASP A 63 -4.20 7.04 -0.12
C ASP A 63 -3.20 6.09 -0.78
N GLU A 64 -3.04 6.18 -2.10
CA GLU A 64 -1.99 5.48 -2.85
C GLU A 64 -0.59 5.87 -2.37
N ALA A 65 -0.34 7.17 -2.17
CA ALA A 65 0.92 7.68 -1.64
C ALA A 65 1.22 7.14 -0.24
N VAL A 66 0.22 7.11 0.65
CA VAL A 66 0.34 6.55 1.99
C VAL A 66 0.67 5.05 1.93
N LEU A 67 -0.05 4.31 1.08
CA LEU A 67 0.12 2.88 0.92
C LEU A 67 1.52 2.53 0.40
N LEU A 68 1.96 3.15 -0.68
CA LEU A 68 3.29 2.91 -1.26
C LEU A 68 4.42 3.27 -0.30
N SER A 69 4.29 4.39 0.41
CA SER A 69 5.27 4.82 1.41
C SER A 69 5.38 3.79 2.54
N ALA A 70 4.24 3.27 3.01
CA ALA A 70 4.19 2.23 4.02
C ALA A 70 4.89 0.94 3.55
N LEU A 71 4.58 0.47 2.33
CA LEU A 71 5.22 -0.71 1.75
C LEU A 71 6.73 -0.52 1.60
N SER A 72 7.16 0.69 1.24
CA SER A 72 8.58 1.02 1.10
C SER A 72 9.32 0.97 2.44
N HIS A 73 8.72 1.51 3.51
CA HIS A 73 9.29 1.41 4.86
C HIS A 73 9.32 -0.02 5.37
N LEU A 74 8.31 -0.82 5.03
CA LEU A 74 8.24 -2.24 5.36
C LEU A 74 9.18 -3.10 4.51
N GLN A 75 9.91 -2.52 3.54
CA GLN A 75 10.79 -3.24 2.61
C GLN A 75 10.06 -4.41 1.92
N PHE A 76 8.79 -4.18 1.57
CA PHE A 76 7.95 -5.19 0.96
C PHE A 76 8.26 -5.31 -0.54
N TYR A 77 8.99 -6.36 -0.93
CA TYR A 77 9.33 -6.66 -2.32
C TYR A 77 8.57 -7.90 -2.80
N ASP A 78 7.30 -7.72 -3.20
CA ASP A 78 6.56 -8.70 -3.98
C ASP A 78 6.25 -8.12 -5.37
N GLU A 79 6.95 -8.63 -6.38
CA GLU A 79 6.96 -8.07 -7.73
C GLU A 79 5.58 -8.07 -8.38
N LYS A 80 4.80 -9.15 -8.20
CA LYS A 80 3.44 -9.24 -8.77
C LYS A 80 2.52 -8.18 -8.18
N THR A 81 2.50 -8.07 -6.85
CA THR A 81 1.66 -7.08 -6.16
C THR A 81 2.08 -5.66 -6.49
N LEU A 82 3.38 -5.37 -6.49
CA LEU A 82 3.89 -4.04 -6.81
C LEU A 82 3.63 -3.64 -8.27
N THR A 83 3.72 -4.57 -9.21
CA THR A 83 3.39 -4.32 -10.63
C THR A 83 1.92 -3.99 -10.82
N LYS A 84 1.02 -4.72 -10.14
CA LYS A 84 -0.42 -4.43 -10.15
C LYS A 84 -0.71 -3.05 -9.55
N LEU A 85 -0.08 -2.73 -8.42
CA LEU A 85 -0.17 -1.41 -7.78
C LEU A 85 0.29 -0.29 -8.71
N ARG A 86 1.44 -0.47 -9.36
CA ARG A 86 1.99 0.49 -10.32
C ARG A 86 1.00 0.77 -11.46
N ALA A 87 0.44 -0.25 -12.09
CA ALA A 87 -0.49 -0.08 -13.20
C ALA A 87 -1.71 0.77 -12.80
N ASN A 88 -2.24 0.55 -11.60
CA ASN A 88 -3.38 1.33 -11.10
C ASN A 88 -3.01 2.78 -10.78
N ILE A 89 -1.86 3.00 -10.15
CA ILE A 89 -1.38 4.34 -9.82
C ILE A 89 -1.15 5.16 -11.08
N LEU A 90 -0.66 4.55 -12.16
CA LEU A 90 -0.51 5.24 -13.44
C LEU A 90 -1.87 5.70 -14.01
N VAL A 91 -2.93 4.92 -13.83
CA VAL A 91 -4.30 5.33 -14.18
C VAL A 91 -4.73 6.52 -13.33
N THR A 92 -4.60 6.43 -12.00
CA THR A 92 -4.94 7.53 -11.08
C THR A 92 -4.15 8.81 -11.38
N MET A 93 -2.87 8.67 -11.74
CA MET A 93 -2.03 9.80 -12.14
C MET A 93 -2.43 10.40 -13.50
N ALA A 94 -2.86 9.58 -14.46
CA ALA A 94 -3.36 10.06 -15.76
C ALA A 94 -4.69 10.82 -15.59
N ASP A 95 -5.55 10.38 -14.67
CA ASP A 95 -6.82 11.05 -14.36
C ASP A 95 -6.65 12.33 -13.53
N CYS A 96 -5.49 12.53 -12.90
CA CYS A 96 -5.11 13.76 -12.20
C CYS A 96 -4.75 14.88 -13.21
N SER A 97 -5.74 15.30 -14.00
CA SER A 97 -5.67 16.34 -15.04
C SER A 97 -5.21 17.72 -14.56
N SER A 98 -5.14 17.96 -13.25
CA SER A 98 -4.38 19.06 -12.65
C SER A 98 -4.13 18.79 -11.17
N LEU A 99 -2.88 18.82 -10.73
CA LEU A 99 -2.53 18.84 -9.31
C LEU A 99 -2.87 20.23 -8.77
N LYS A 100 -4.03 20.38 -8.12
CA LYS A 100 -4.56 21.69 -7.73
C LYS A 100 -4.06 22.14 -6.36
N THR A 101 -3.69 21.18 -5.51
CA THR A 101 -3.31 21.44 -4.12
C THR A 101 -1.89 20.99 -3.81
N PHE A 102 -1.24 21.69 -2.89
CA PHE A 102 0.07 21.31 -2.37
C PHE A 102 0.08 19.86 -1.81
N GLY A 103 -1.04 19.42 -1.23
CA GLY A 103 -1.19 18.05 -0.74
C GLY A 103 -1.17 16.98 -1.84
N GLU A 104 -1.68 17.27 -3.03
CA GLU A 104 -1.63 16.36 -4.18
C GLU A 104 -0.22 16.30 -4.77
N VAL A 105 0.46 17.44 -4.87
CA VAL A 105 1.88 17.49 -5.29
C VAL A 105 2.75 16.65 -4.35
N ARG A 106 2.56 16.81 -3.03
CA ARG A 106 3.29 16.01 -2.04
C ARG A 106 2.98 14.51 -2.15
N ALA A 107 1.72 14.16 -2.40
CA ALA A 107 1.33 12.76 -2.61
C ALA A 107 2.03 12.18 -3.84
N LEU A 108 2.04 12.92 -4.95
CA LEU A 108 2.75 12.52 -6.17
C LEU A 108 4.25 12.33 -5.93
N CYS A 109 4.93 13.28 -5.28
CA CYS A 109 6.36 13.13 -4.95
C CYS A 109 6.62 11.88 -4.10
N THR A 110 5.71 11.56 -3.18
CA THR A 110 5.80 10.37 -2.32
C THR A 110 5.64 9.08 -3.14
N ILE A 111 4.69 9.06 -4.08
CA ILE A 111 4.48 7.96 -5.03
C ILE A 111 5.76 7.74 -5.85
N LEU A 112 6.27 8.78 -6.51
CA LEU A 112 7.46 8.70 -7.36
C LEU A 112 8.69 8.22 -6.56
N THR A 113 8.88 8.74 -5.35
CA THR A 113 9.98 8.31 -4.46
C THR A 113 9.86 6.83 -4.10
N SER A 114 8.64 6.37 -3.80
CA SER A 114 8.40 4.98 -3.45
C SER A 114 8.59 4.05 -4.65
N LEU A 115 8.07 4.42 -5.82
CA LEU A 115 8.29 3.69 -7.08
C LEU A 115 9.79 3.62 -7.43
N SER A 116 10.56 4.69 -7.20
CA SER A 116 12.01 4.68 -7.37
C SER A 116 12.70 3.63 -6.48
N LYS A 117 12.32 3.57 -5.19
CA LYS A 117 12.87 2.58 -4.25
C LYS A 117 12.53 1.14 -4.64
N PHE A 118 11.41 0.93 -5.30
CA PHE A 118 11.03 -0.38 -5.85
C PHE A 118 11.61 -0.67 -7.23
N ASN A 119 12.35 0.28 -7.82
CA ASN A 119 12.84 0.20 -9.20
C ASN A 119 11.70 0.01 -10.23
N LEU A 120 10.60 0.74 -10.02
CA LEU A 120 9.35 0.69 -10.81
C LEU A 120 9.04 2.01 -11.54
N LEU A 121 9.91 3.02 -11.43
CA LEU A 121 9.92 4.14 -12.37
C LEU A 121 10.47 3.60 -13.70
N ASP A 122 9.79 3.89 -14.81
CA ASP A 122 9.97 3.22 -16.10
C ASP A 122 11.43 2.95 -16.55
N ARG A 123 11.57 1.76 -17.15
CA ARG A 123 12.47 1.43 -18.25
C ARG A 123 11.65 1.45 -19.55
#